data_AF-A0A6A4G5P0-F1
#
_entry.id   AF-A0A6A4G5P0-F1
#
_cell.length_a   1.000
_cell.length_b   1.000
_cell.length_c   1.000
_cell.angle_alpha   90.00
_cell.angle_beta   90.00
_cell.angle_gamma   90.00
#
_symmetry.space_group_name_H-M   'P 1'
#
loop_
_entity.id
_entity.type
_entity.pdbx_description
1 polymer ?
#
loop_
_entity_poly.entity_id
_entity_poly.type
_entity_poly.pdbx_seq_one_letter_code
_entity_poly.pdbx_strand_id
1 'polypeptide(L)'
;MFDQLVDEFMNLAKAKYGGEVLLQFEDRRPSTCCASHCTFNDDIQGTASVVLGGLLAAVPLSSTPISEQKLVFLGAGTAGIPDAGCECSTRIKSLDKGPGAPRLYRERDVQFDAE
;
A
#
# COMPACT_ATOMS: atom_id res chain seq x y z
N MET A 1 26.52 -2.97 1.27
CA MET A 1 26.72 -4.42 1.46
C MET A 1 25.40 -5.17 1.40
N PHE A 2 24.39 -4.80 2.21
CA PHE A 2 23.08 -5.44 2.15
C PHE A 2 22.31 -5.16 0.85
N ASP A 3 22.24 -3.91 0.40
CA ASP A 3 21.54 -3.58 -0.86
C ASP A 3 22.15 -4.30 -2.07
N GLN A 4 23.49 -4.44 -2.09
CA GLN A 4 24.20 -5.21 -3.11
C GLN A 4 23.83 -6.69 -3.10
N LEU A 5 23.66 -7.29 -1.91
CA LEU A 5 23.17 -8.67 -1.77
C LEU A 5 21.74 -8.80 -2.32
N VAL A 6 20.88 -7.84 -2.02
CA VAL A 6 19.51 -7.81 -2.54
C VAL A 6 19.54 -7.69 -4.06
N ASP A 7 20.30 -6.74 -4.61
CA ASP A 7 20.43 -6.55 -6.06
C ASP A 7 20.95 -7.81 -6.77
N GLU A 8 21.96 -8.47 -6.21
CA GLU A 8 22.49 -9.73 -6.74
C GLU A 8 21.43 -10.84 -6.71
N PHE A 9 20.73 -10.99 -5.59
CA PHE A 9 19.64 -11.96 -5.47
C PHE A 9 18.53 -11.73 -6.50
N MET A 10 18.08 -10.48 -6.67
CA MET A 10 17.02 -10.11 -7.63
C MET A 10 17.42 -10.46 -9.07
N ASN A 11 18.66 -10.12 -9.45
CA ASN A 11 19.19 -10.44 -10.77
C ASN A 11 19.33 -11.96 -10.99
N LEU A 12 19.80 -12.70 -9.99
CA LEU A 12 19.95 -14.15 -10.06
C LEU A 12 18.58 -14.86 -10.11
N ALA A 13 17.60 -14.39 -9.35
CA ALA A 13 16.24 -14.92 -9.39
C ALA A 13 15.63 -14.74 -10.79
N LYS A 14 15.77 -13.54 -11.38
CA LYS A 14 15.32 -13.26 -12.76
C LYS A 14 16.03 -14.13 -13.79
N ALA A 15 17.35 -14.32 -13.65
CA ALA A 15 18.12 -15.16 -14.56
C ALA A 15 17.75 -16.65 -14.46
N LYS A 16 17.46 -17.14 -13.24
CA LYS A 16 17.15 -18.56 -12.98
C LYS A 16 15.70 -18.93 -13.28
N TYR A 17 14.75 -18.06 -12.95
CA TYR A 17 13.31 -18.37 -12.99
C TYR A 17 12.56 -17.59 -14.08
N GLY A 18 13.22 -16.68 -14.79
CA GLY A 18 12.67 -15.93 -15.92
C GLY A 18 12.38 -14.47 -15.59
N GLY A 19 12.23 -13.66 -16.65
CA GLY A 19 11.98 -12.21 -16.55
C GLY A 19 10.73 -11.83 -15.74
N GLU A 20 9.75 -12.71 -15.73
CA GLU A 20 8.42 -12.54 -15.12
C GLU A 20 8.30 -13.16 -13.71
N VAL A 21 9.41 -13.60 -13.11
CA VAL A 21 9.37 -14.14 -11.75
C VAL A 21 8.82 -13.10 -10.78
N LEU A 22 7.73 -13.44 -10.08
CA LEU A 22 7.13 -12.58 -9.08
C LEU A 22 7.92 -12.67 -7.78
N LEU A 23 8.40 -11.53 -7.29
CA LEU A 23 9.17 -11.45 -6.05
C LEU A 23 8.42 -10.56 -5.05
N GLN A 24 7.97 -11.18 -3.96
CA GLN A 24 7.28 -10.51 -2.86
C GLN A 24 8.30 -10.06 -1.81
N PHE A 25 8.23 -8.80 -1.40
CA PHE A 25 8.93 -8.27 -0.24
C PHE A 25 8.04 -8.31 0.99
N GLU A 26 8.59 -8.83 2.08
CA GLU A 26 7.95 -8.99 3.39
C GLU A 26 8.82 -8.32 4.46
N ASP A 27 8.19 -7.71 5.47
CA ASP A 27 8.80 -7.08 6.64
C ASP A 27 9.91 -6.06 6.31
N ARG A 28 9.77 -5.37 5.16
CA ARG A 28 10.85 -4.50 4.64
C ARG A 28 10.36 -3.21 4.05
N ARG A 29 11.20 -2.18 4.19
CA ARG A 29 11.05 -0.93 3.45
C ARG A 29 11.38 -1.14 1.97
N PRO A 30 10.70 -0.42 1.04
CA PRO A 30 11.02 -0.47 -0.37
C PRO A 30 12.47 -0.06 -0.63
N SER A 31 13.16 -0.82 -1.48
CA SER A 31 14.47 -0.47 -2.04
C SER A 31 14.34 -0.07 -3.51
N THR A 32 15.29 0.72 -4.02
CA THR A 32 15.30 1.24 -5.40
C THR A 32 15.33 0.16 -6.48
N CYS A 33 15.77 -1.07 -6.18
CA CYS A 33 15.87 -2.17 -7.16
C CYS A 33 14.53 -2.79 -7.58
N CYS A 34 13.44 -2.44 -6.89
CA CYS A 34 12.13 -3.01 -7.15
C CYS A 34 11.49 -2.51 -8.46
N ALA A 35 11.89 -1.34 -8.98
CA ALA A 35 11.28 -0.75 -10.18
C ALA A 35 11.57 -1.51 -11.49
N SER A 36 12.62 -2.35 -11.55
CA SER A 36 13.05 -3.08 -12.75
C SER A 36 12.66 -4.57 -12.76
N HIS A 37 11.91 -5.01 -11.75
CA HIS A 37 11.53 -6.40 -11.51
C HIS A 37 10.01 -6.53 -11.30
N CYS A 38 9.44 -7.70 -11.63
CA CYS A 38 8.07 -8.04 -11.29
C CYS A 38 7.98 -8.24 -9.76
N THR A 39 7.65 -7.17 -9.03
CA THR A 39 7.71 -7.13 -7.57
C THR A 39 6.50 -6.45 -6.97
N PHE A 40 6.22 -6.81 -5.72
CA PHE A 40 5.33 -6.06 -4.84
C PHE A 40 5.80 -6.22 -3.39
N ASN A 41 5.34 -5.33 -2.51
CA ASN A 41 5.59 -5.39 -1.08
C ASN A 41 4.27 -5.67 -0.35
N ASP A 42 4.20 -6.71 0.46
CA ASP A 42 2.94 -7.14 1.10
C ASP A 42 2.51 -6.19 2.21
N ASP A 43 3.45 -5.69 3.02
CA ASP A 43 3.18 -4.72 4.09
C ASP A 43 2.52 -3.44 3.56
N ILE A 44 2.81 -3.06 2.31
CA ILE A 44 2.27 -1.86 1.67
C ILE A 44 1.07 -2.23 0.79
N GLN A 45 1.29 -3.01 -0.27
CA GLN A 45 0.29 -3.29 -1.30
C GLN A 45 -0.68 -4.38 -0.88
N GLY A 46 -0.20 -5.42 -0.20
CA GLY A 46 -1.02 -6.49 0.37
C GLY A 46 -1.98 -5.95 1.43
N THR A 47 -1.43 -5.26 2.44
CA THR A 47 -2.21 -4.62 3.52
C THR A 47 -3.22 -3.61 2.98
N ALA A 48 -2.81 -2.72 2.05
CA ALA A 48 -3.74 -1.77 1.45
C ALA A 48 -4.89 -2.47 0.68
N SER A 49 -4.59 -3.57 0.00
CA SER A 49 -5.59 -4.35 -0.74
C SER A 49 -6.64 -4.97 0.20
N VAL A 50 -6.22 -5.61 1.29
CA VAL A 50 -7.16 -6.22 2.24
C VAL A 50 -7.99 -5.19 2.99
N VAL A 51 -7.40 -4.06 3.38
CA VAL A 51 -8.12 -2.93 4.02
C VAL A 51 -9.17 -2.38 3.06
N LEU A 52 -8.81 -2.16 1.79
CA LEU A 52 -9.75 -1.69 0.78
C LEU A 52 -10.87 -2.70 0.53
N GLY A 53 -10.55 -3.99 0.45
CA GLY A 53 -11.55 -5.06 0.33
C GLY A 53 -12.55 -5.04 1.48
N GLY A 54 -12.07 -4.90 2.72
CA GLY A 54 -12.90 -4.76 3.91
C GLY A 54 -13.80 -3.51 3.85
N LEU A 55 -13.24 -2.37 3.45
CA LEU A 55 -14.00 -1.13 3.30
C LEU A 55 -15.11 -1.26 2.24
N LEU A 56 -14.79 -1.80 1.06
CA LEU A 56 -15.77 -1.99 -0.01
C LEU A 56 -16.87 -2.97 0.37
N ALA A 57 -16.57 -3.98 1.20
CA ALA A 57 -17.58 -4.88 1.76
C ALA A 57 -18.44 -4.22 2.84
N ALA A 58 -17.87 -3.30 3.62
CA ALA A 58 -18.56 -2.60 4.71
C ALA A 58 -19.42 -1.42 4.23
N VAL A 59 -19.03 -0.71 3.16
CA VAL A 59 -19.74 0.47 2.66
C VAL A 59 -21.22 0.19 2.36
N PRO A 60 -21.62 -0.91 1.70
CA PRO A 60 -23.04 -1.22 1.50
C PRO A 60 -23.82 -1.48 2.80
N LEU A 61 -23.13 -1.84 3.89
CA LEU A 61 -23.72 -2.01 5.22
C LEU A 61 -23.85 -0.66 5.96
N SER A 62 -23.03 0.32 5.59
CA SER A 62 -23.20 1.69 6.04
C SER A 62 -24.30 2.36 5.21
N SER A 63 -25.17 3.14 5.86
CA SER A 63 -26.18 3.96 5.16
C SER A 63 -25.59 5.18 4.46
N THR A 64 -24.26 5.26 4.34
CA THR A 64 -23.50 6.40 3.83
C THR A 64 -22.62 5.97 2.66
N PRO A 65 -22.65 6.69 1.53
CA PRO A 65 -21.81 6.36 0.38
C PRO A 65 -20.33 6.53 0.71
N ILE A 66 -19.44 5.80 0.01
CA ILE A 66 -17.99 5.84 0.24
C ILE A 66 -17.41 7.27 0.19
N SER A 67 -17.95 8.14 -0.65
CA SER A 67 -17.55 9.55 -0.78
C SER A 67 -17.83 10.40 0.46
N GLU A 68 -18.73 9.94 1.34
CA GLU A 68 -19.10 10.61 2.59
C GLU A 68 -18.47 9.94 3.81
N GLN A 69 -17.81 8.79 3.64
CA GLN A 69 -17.07 8.12 4.69
C GLN A 69 -15.88 8.96 5.15
N LYS A 70 -15.73 9.07 6.48
CA LYS A 70 -14.55 9.66 7.12
C LYS A 70 -13.72 8.52 7.68
N LEU A 71 -12.55 8.29 7.10
CA LEU A 71 -11.65 7.21 7.50
C LEU A 71 -10.53 7.81 8.34
N VAL A 72 -10.34 7.28 9.55
CA VAL A 72 -9.27 7.69 10.45
C VAL A 72 -8.24 6.57 10.53
N PHE A 73 -6.99 6.89 10.20
CA PHE A 73 -5.87 5.95 10.28
C PHE A 73 -5.14 6.13 11.62
N LEU A 74 -5.13 5.05 12.40
CA LEU A 74 -4.36 4.94 13.63
C LEU A 74 -2.94 4.47 13.29
N GLY A 75 -1.99 5.41 13.30
CA GLY A 75 -0.60 5.18 12.89
C GLY A 75 -0.31 5.65 11.46
N ALA A 76 0.95 6.05 11.21
CA ALA A 76 1.44 6.55 9.92
C ALA A 76 2.66 5.74 9.42
N GLY A 77 2.69 4.44 9.74
CA GLY A 77 3.66 3.49 9.20
C GLY A 77 3.21 2.92 7.85
N THR A 78 3.95 1.91 7.35
CA THR A 78 3.72 1.22 6.06
C THR A 78 2.29 0.71 5.88
N ALA A 79 1.65 0.28 6.98
CA ALA A 79 0.26 -0.18 7.00
C ALA A 79 -0.79 0.95 7.09
N GLY A 80 -0.42 2.11 7.66
CA GLY A 80 -1.33 3.20 7.97
C GLY A 80 -1.47 4.23 6.85
N ILE A 81 -0.42 4.44 6.06
CA ILE A 81 -0.45 5.28 4.85
C ILE A 81 0.47 4.61 3.83
N PRO A 82 -0.03 4.23 2.63
CA PRO A 82 0.86 3.82 1.56
C PRO A 82 1.74 5.00 1.16
N ASP A 83 3.05 4.90 1.38
CA ASP A 83 4.00 5.90 0.90
C ASP A 83 3.88 6.02 -0.62
N ALA A 84 3.47 7.19 -1.10
CA ALA A 84 3.25 7.49 -2.52
C ALA A 84 4.53 7.37 -3.39
N GLY A 85 5.69 7.12 -2.78
CA GLY A 85 6.98 6.94 -3.45
C GLY A 85 7.39 5.49 -3.70
N CYS A 86 6.54 4.50 -3.38
CA CYS A 86 6.83 3.11 -3.70
C CYS A 86 6.57 2.84 -5.19
N GLU A 87 7.63 2.85 -6.01
CA GLU A 87 7.61 2.61 -7.47
C GLU A 87 7.53 1.11 -7.84
N CYS A 88 7.26 0.22 -6.89
CA CYS A 88 7.01 -1.21 -7.14
C CYS A 88 5.65 -1.39 -7.81
N SER A 89 5.57 -1.16 -9.14
CA SER A 89 4.39 -1.48 -9.98
C SER A 89 3.04 -0.98 -9.44
N THR A 90 2.95 0.30 -9.05
CA THR A 90 1.70 0.84 -8.51
C THR A 90 0.73 1.20 -9.65
N ARG A 91 -0.18 0.26 -9.98
CA ARG A 91 -1.46 0.56 -10.63
C ARG A 91 -2.65 0.17 -9.75
N ILE A 92 -2.57 0.48 -8.45
CA ILE A 92 -3.78 0.71 -7.66
C ILE A 92 -4.01 2.22 -7.76
N LYS A 93 -4.96 2.64 -8.62
CA LYS A 93 -5.35 4.07 -8.70
C LYS A 93 -5.71 4.51 -7.29
N SER A 94 -5.00 5.50 -6.76
CA SER A 94 -5.31 6.08 -5.47
C SER A 94 -6.76 6.53 -5.47
N LEU A 95 -7.55 5.96 -4.56
CA LEU A 95 -8.93 6.41 -4.33
C LEU A 95 -8.96 7.83 -3.75
N ASP A 96 -7.82 8.35 -3.29
CA ASP A 96 -7.66 9.67 -2.65
C ASP A 96 -7.77 10.87 -3.61
N LYS A 97 -7.45 10.72 -4.91
CA LYS A 97 -7.26 11.89 -5.81
C LYS A 97 -8.35 12.11 -6.87
N GLY A 98 -9.50 11.44 -6.75
CA GLY A 98 -10.63 11.58 -7.68
C GLY A 98 -11.86 12.20 -7.03
N PRO A 99 -12.74 12.88 -7.79
CA PRO A 99 -14.08 13.22 -7.31
C PRO A 99 -14.81 11.93 -6.88
N GLY A 100 -15.22 11.85 -5.62
CA GLY A 100 -15.85 10.65 -5.03
C GLY A 100 -14.98 9.86 -4.04
N ALA A 101 -13.74 10.31 -3.79
CA ALA A 101 -12.85 9.77 -2.75
C ALA A 101 -13.43 9.91 -1.33
N PRO A 102 -13.26 8.91 -0.44
CA PRO A 102 -13.49 9.11 1.00
C PRO A 102 -12.50 10.14 1.56
N ARG A 103 -12.87 10.81 2.65
CA ARG A 103 -11.96 11.74 3.34
C ARG A 103 -11.06 10.96 4.29
N LEU A 104 -9.75 11.11 4.12
CA LEU A 104 -8.72 10.42 4.91
C LEU A 104 -8.15 11.37 5.97
N TYR A 105 -8.11 10.93 7.22
CA TYR A 105 -7.55 11.65 8.35
C TYR A 105 -6.51 10.79 9.06
N ARG A 106 -5.45 11.40 9.59
CA ARG A 106 -4.62 10.75 10.60
C ARG A 106 -5.21 11.02 11.98
N GLU A 107 -4.98 10.14 12.93
CA GLU A 107 -5.41 10.32 14.32
C GLU A 107 -5.03 11.71 14.89
N ARG A 108 -3.82 12.20 14.60
CA ARG A 108 -3.35 13.53 15.04
C ARG A 108 -4.10 14.71 14.42
N ASP A 109 -4.79 14.47 13.32
CA ASP A 109 -5.57 15.47 12.57
C ASP A 109 -7.05 15.48 13.02
N VAL A 110 -7.44 14.63 14.00
CA VAL A 110 -8.80 14.52 14.52
C VAL A 110 -8.84 14.98 15.97
N GLN A 111 -9.58 16.06 16.26
CA GLN A 111 -9.98 16.39 17.62
C GLN A 111 -11.20 15.55 17.97
N PHE A 112 -11.08 14.66 18.96
CA PHE A 112 -12.22 13.97 19.54
C PHE A 112 -12.86 14.92 20.55
N ASP A 113 -14.09 15.37 20.28
CA ASP A 113 -14.91 16.02 21.29
C ASP A 113 -15.22 14.95 22.36
N ALA A 114 -14.69 15.15 23.56
CA ALA A 114 -15.05 14.34 24.71
C ALA A 114 -16.47 14.74 25.14
N GLU A 115 -17.43 13.82 25.01
CA GLU A 115 -18.71 13.90 25.73
C GLU A 115 -18.50 13.67 27.23
#